data_AF-A0A969BIK0-F1
#
_entry.id   AF-A0A969BIK0-F1
#
_cell.length_a   1.000
_cell.length_b   1.000
_cell.length_c   1.000
_cell.angle_alpha   90.00
_cell.angle_beta   90.00
_cell.angle_gamma   90.00
#
_symmetry.space_group_name_H-M   'P 1'
#
loop_
_entity.id
_entity.type
_entity.pdbx_description
1 polymer ?
#
loop_
_entity_poly.entity_id
_entity_poly.type
_entity_poly.pdbx_seq_one_letter_code
_entity_poly.pdbx_strand_id
1 'polypeptide(L)'
;MCLLFLVFYELKTRANQPYPEGLRQAIVAKNYPILRQNISSYMHQIELAVLRRDFVSINHRVAALLASYFDIIFAINYVAHPGEKRQVEYVLKLCSKLPHNLEQLVLNLIETISLPLSPTCSRK
;
A
#
# COMPACT_ATOMS: atom_id res chain seq x y z
N MET A 1 -6.05 3.95 39.53
CA MET A 1 -4.75 3.98 38.82
C MET A 1 -4.08 2.62 38.69
N CYS A 2 -4.04 1.77 39.73
CA CYS A 2 -3.31 0.48 39.69
C CYS A 2 -3.90 -0.55 38.71
N LEU A 3 -5.23 -0.71 38.65
CA LEU A 3 -5.90 -1.70 37.80
C LEU A 3 -5.74 -1.42 36.29
N LEU A 4 -5.82 -0.15 35.88
CA LEU A 4 -5.66 0.25 34.47
C LEU A 4 -4.24 -0.01 33.95
N PHE A 5 -3.23 0.25 34.79
CA PHE A 5 -1.83 -0.02 34.45
C PHE A 5 -1.58 -1.53 34.26
N LEU A 6 -2.17 -2.35 35.13
CA LEU A 6 -2.03 -3.80 35.09
C LEU A 6 -2.69 -4.40 33.83
N VAL A 7 -3.91 -3.95 33.49
CA VAL A 7 -4.61 -4.34 32.26
C VAL A 7 -3.83 -3.92 31.00
N PHE A 8 -3.31 -2.69 30.97
CA PHE A 8 -2.51 -2.23 29.82
C PHE A 8 -1.22 -3.04 29.65
N TYR A 9 -0.51 -3.32 30.75
CA TYR A 9 0.69 -4.13 30.73
C TYR A 9 0.42 -5.55 30.22
N GLU A 10 -0.66 -6.18 30.69
CA GLU A 10 -1.04 -7.52 30.25
C GLU A 10 -1.39 -7.57 28.76
N LEU A 11 -2.16 -6.59 28.28
CA LEU A 11 -2.46 -6.44 26.85
C LEU A 11 -1.19 -6.23 26.01
N LYS A 12 -0.25 -5.41 26.49
CA LYS A 12 1.02 -5.17 25.79
C LYS A 12 1.85 -6.45 25.71
N THR A 13 1.92 -7.23 26.79
CA THR A 13 2.61 -8.53 26.81
C THR A 13 1.96 -9.53 25.86
N ARG A 14 0.63 -9.60 25.85
CA ARG A 14 -0.12 -10.46 24.92
C ARG A 14 0.04 -10.03 23.46
N ALA A 15 0.15 -8.73 23.18
CA ALA A 15 0.37 -8.21 21.84
C ALA A 15 1.82 -8.34 21.36
N ASN A 16 2.79 -8.48 22.28
CA ASN A 16 4.21 -8.62 21.96
C ASN A 16 4.55 -10.07 21.54
N GLN A 17 3.93 -10.51 20.46
CA GLN A 17 4.16 -11.82 19.83
C GLN A 17 4.93 -11.62 18.53
N PRO A 18 5.71 -12.62 18.09
CA PRO A 18 6.33 -12.58 16.77
C PRO A 18 5.25 -12.43 15.69
N TYR A 19 5.60 -11.77 14.59
CA TYR A 19 4.69 -11.57 13.47
C TYR A 19 4.22 -12.94 12.93
N PRO A 20 2.90 -13.25 12.96
CA PRO A 20 2.44 -14.58 12.59
C PRO A 20 2.64 -14.91 11.10
N GLU A 21 3.22 -16.07 10.83
CA GLU A 21 3.48 -16.55 9.47
C GLU A 21 2.18 -16.69 8.64
N GLY A 22 1.11 -17.21 9.24
CA GLY A 22 -0.19 -17.34 8.59
C GLY A 22 -0.80 -15.99 8.20
N LEU A 23 -0.59 -14.95 9.03
CA LEU A 23 -1.03 -13.58 8.70
C LEU A 23 -0.26 -13.04 7.50
N ARG A 24 1.07 -13.24 7.47
CA ARG A 24 1.91 -12.84 6.34
C ARG A 24 1.40 -13.44 5.03
N GLN A 25 1.20 -14.75 5.03
CA GLN A 25 0.72 -15.49 3.86
C GLN A 25 -0.66 -15.02 3.41
N ALA A 26 -1.58 -14.80 4.36
CA ALA A 26 -2.92 -14.30 4.06
C ALA A 26 -2.92 -12.90 3.44
N ILE A 27 -2.10 -11.98 3.96
CA ILE A 27 -1.95 -10.62 3.40
C ILE A 27 -1.44 -10.69 1.96
N VAL A 28 -0.40 -11.47 1.69
CA VAL A 28 0.16 -11.62 0.35
C VAL A 28 -0.85 -12.27 -0.59
N ALA A 29 -1.48 -13.38 -0.19
CA ALA A 29 -2.46 -14.10 -0.99
C ALA A 29 -3.68 -13.23 -1.35
N LYS A 30 -4.09 -12.34 -0.45
CA LYS A 30 -5.22 -11.42 -0.67
C LYS A 30 -4.84 -10.23 -1.56
N ASN A 31 -3.72 -9.56 -1.26
CA ASN A 31 -3.38 -8.29 -1.87
C ASN A 31 -2.61 -8.43 -3.19
N TYR A 32 -1.79 -9.46 -3.36
CA TYR A 32 -0.94 -9.57 -4.55
C TYR A 32 -1.74 -9.77 -5.86
N PRO A 33 -2.78 -10.62 -5.92
CA PRO A 33 -3.54 -10.84 -7.15
C PRO A 33 -4.25 -9.57 -7.65
N ILE A 34 -4.75 -8.73 -6.73
CA ILE A 34 -5.49 -7.51 -7.06
C ILE A 34 -4.59 -6.37 -7.56
N LEU A 35 -3.26 -6.47 -7.40
CA LEU A 35 -2.36 -5.47 -7.98
C LEU A 35 -2.39 -5.52 -9.51
N ARG A 36 -2.26 -6.73 -10.10
CA ARG A 36 -2.07 -6.90 -11.56
C ARG A 36 -2.64 -8.18 -12.20
N GLN A 37 -3.01 -9.20 -11.43
CA GLN A 37 -3.17 -10.58 -11.97
C GLN A 37 -4.60 -10.94 -12.40
N ASN A 38 -5.54 -10.00 -12.44
CA ASN A 38 -6.92 -10.27 -12.90
C ASN A 38 -7.58 -9.05 -13.58
N ILE A 39 -8.72 -9.28 -14.23
CA ILE A 39 -9.53 -8.23 -14.89
C ILE A 39 -9.97 -7.18 -13.86
N SER A 40 -10.24 -7.59 -12.62
CA SER A 40 -10.59 -6.67 -11.54
C SER A 40 -9.36 -6.05 -10.85
N SER A 41 -8.17 -6.13 -11.44
CA SER A 41 -6.96 -5.63 -10.79
C SER A 41 -6.92 -4.12 -10.80
N TYR A 42 -6.24 -3.52 -9.83
CA TYR A 42 -6.07 -2.07 -9.82
C TYR A 42 -5.39 -1.57 -11.08
N MET A 43 -4.41 -2.31 -11.62
CA MET A 43 -3.79 -1.97 -12.91
C MET A 43 -4.84 -1.83 -14.02
N HIS A 44 -5.67 -2.85 -14.24
CA HIS A 44 -6.69 -2.80 -15.29
C HIS A 44 -7.75 -1.71 -15.03
N GLN A 45 -8.15 -1.53 -13.76
CA GLN A 45 -9.09 -0.48 -13.39
C GLN A 45 -8.52 0.94 -13.62
N ILE A 46 -7.22 1.14 -13.36
CA ILE A 46 -6.52 2.40 -13.64
C ILE A 46 -6.44 2.63 -15.15
N GLU A 47 -6.06 1.63 -15.95
CA GLU A 47 -6.04 1.71 -17.42
C GLU A 47 -7.38 2.17 -17.98
N LEU A 48 -8.47 1.52 -17.55
CA LEU A 48 -9.82 1.88 -17.97
C LEU A 48 -10.23 3.29 -17.50
N ALA A 49 -9.84 3.71 -16.30
CA ALA A 49 -10.12 5.06 -15.80
C ALA A 49 -9.35 6.14 -16.57
N VAL A 50 -8.10 5.86 -16.96
CA VAL A 50 -7.28 6.72 -17.83
C VAL A 50 -7.93 6.88 -19.20
N LEU A 51 -8.40 5.78 -19.81
CA LEU A 51 -9.10 5.82 -21.10
C LEU A 51 -10.36 6.70 -21.07
N ARG A 52 -11.11 6.66 -19.96
CA ARG A 52 -12.30 7.49 -19.75
C ARG A 52 -12.00 8.93 -19.32
N ARG A 53 -10.74 9.26 -19.02
CA ARG A 53 -10.33 10.53 -18.39
C ARG A 53 -11.07 10.80 -17.07
N ASP A 54 -11.33 9.74 -16.30
CA ASP A 54 -12.01 9.81 -15.01
C ASP A 54 -10.99 9.95 -13.87
N PHE A 55 -10.66 11.21 -13.55
CA PHE A 55 -9.63 11.55 -12.57
C PHE A 55 -9.96 11.08 -11.14
N VAL A 56 -11.25 11.10 -10.75
CA VAL A 56 -11.68 10.64 -9.43
C VAL A 56 -11.45 9.14 -9.30
N SER A 57 -11.81 8.37 -10.34
CA SER A 57 -11.52 6.93 -10.37
C SER A 57 -10.03 6.63 -10.40
N ILE A 58 -9.22 7.38 -11.15
CA ILE A 58 -7.75 7.21 -11.17
C ILE A 58 -7.20 7.38 -9.76
N ASN A 59 -7.51 8.50 -9.09
CA ASN A 59 -7.04 8.77 -7.74
C ASN A 59 -7.45 7.66 -6.75
N HIS A 60 -8.73 7.27 -6.77
CA HIS A 60 -9.26 6.22 -5.89
C HIS A 60 -8.55 4.88 -6.11
N ARG A 61 -8.30 4.48 -7.36
CA ARG A 61 -7.67 3.18 -7.67
C ARG A 61 -6.17 3.17 -7.43
N VAL A 62 -5.48 4.29 -7.65
CA VAL A 62 -4.06 4.40 -7.27
C VAL A 62 -3.89 4.38 -5.76
N ALA A 63 -4.76 5.06 -5.00
CA ALA A 63 -4.74 4.98 -3.54
C ALA A 63 -4.94 3.54 -3.03
N ALA A 64 -5.90 2.81 -3.60
CA ALA A 64 -6.13 1.40 -3.26
C ALA A 64 -4.94 0.49 -3.65
N LEU A 65 -4.32 0.73 -4.81
CA LEU A 65 -3.11 0.03 -5.23
C LEU A 65 -1.96 0.25 -4.24
N LEU A 66 -1.73 1.49 -3.82
CA LEU A 66 -0.67 1.82 -2.86
C LEU A 66 -0.93 1.21 -1.48
N ALA A 67 -2.19 1.22 -1.01
CA ALA A 67 -2.56 0.57 0.26
C ALA A 67 -2.23 -0.94 0.23
N SER A 68 -2.67 -1.66 -0.80
CA SER A 68 -2.36 -3.09 -0.97
C SER A 68 -0.87 -3.36 -1.16
N TYR A 69 -0.15 -2.46 -1.83
CA TYR A 69 1.29 -2.57 -2.02
C TYR A 69 2.04 -2.46 -0.68
N PHE A 70 1.72 -1.46 0.15
CA PHE A 70 2.37 -1.28 1.45
C PHE A 70 2.01 -2.38 2.45
N ASP A 71 0.78 -2.88 2.46
CA ASP A 71 0.37 -4.07 3.21
C ASP A 71 1.31 -5.26 2.91
N ILE A 72 1.59 -5.51 1.64
CA ILE A 72 2.51 -6.58 1.21
C ILE A 72 3.92 -6.30 1.69
N ILE A 73 4.45 -5.08 1.49
CA ILE A 73 5.82 -4.73 1.88
C ILE A 73 6.04 -4.93 3.38
N PHE A 74 5.14 -4.46 4.24
CA PHE A 74 5.25 -4.67 5.68
C PHE A 74 5.15 -6.16 6.04
N ALA A 75 4.21 -6.90 5.43
CA ALA A 75 4.06 -8.32 5.69
C ALA A 75 5.32 -9.13 5.33
N ILE A 76 5.88 -8.99 4.11
CA ILE A 76 7.05 -9.79 3.69
C ILE A 76 8.32 -9.50 4.51
N ASN A 77 8.34 -8.37 5.21
CA ASN A 77 9.38 -7.94 6.13
C ASN A 77 9.09 -8.33 7.60
N TYR A 78 7.97 -8.99 7.88
CA TYR A 78 7.52 -9.33 9.25
C TYR A 78 7.36 -8.11 10.16
N VAL A 79 6.97 -6.98 9.59
CA VAL A 79 6.75 -5.72 10.30
C VAL A 79 5.24 -5.49 10.42
N ALA A 80 4.75 -5.25 11.63
CA ALA A 80 3.37 -4.82 11.84
C ALA A 80 3.14 -3.45 11.18
N HIS A 81 2.04 -3.30 10.45
CA HIS A 81 1.76 -2.07 9.72
C HIS A 81 1.63 -0.89 10.71
N PRO A 82 2.44 0.18 10.58
CA PRO A 82 2.48 1.30 11.54
C PRO A 82 1.34 2.33 11.35
N GLY A 83 0.27 1.93 10.65
CA GLY A 83 -0.76 2.82 10.13
C GLY A 83 -0.42 3.50 8.79
N GLU A 84 -1.38 4.24 8.23
CA GLU A 84 -1.33 4.75 6.85
C GLU A 84 -0.52 6.05 6.66
N LYS A 85 -0.11 6.69 7.75
CA LYS A 85 0.64 7.93 7.71
C LYS A 85 2.13 7.64 7.52
N ARG A 86 2.79 8.41 6.64
CA ARG A 86 4.26 8.38 6.43
C ARG A 86 4.78 6.98 6.04
N GLN A 87 4.00 6.22 5.26
CA GLN A 87 4.34 4.83 4.92
C GLN A 87 5.69 4.68 4.21
N VAL A 88 6.03 5.57 3.28
CA VAL A 88 7.35 5.57 2.60
C VAL A 88 8.49 5.63 3.61
N GLU A 89 8.44 6.55 4.56
CA GLU A 89 9.45 6.69 5.60
C GLU A 89 9.54 5.44 6.49
N TYR A 90 8.41 4.90 6.92
CA TYR A 90 8.40 3.70 7.76
C TYR A 90 8.93 2.48 7.03
N VAL A 91 8.62 2.33 5.75
CA VAL A 91 9.16 1.24 4.94
C VAL A 91 10.68 1.36 4.81
N LEU A 92 11.21 2.55 4.50
CA LEU A 92 12.66 2.77 4.41
C LEU A 92 13.36 2.55 5.76
N LYS A 93 12.70 2.83 6.88
CA LYS A 93 13.27 2.69 8.23
C LYS A 93 13.19 1.27 8.78
N LEU A 94 12.09 0.55 8.54
CA LEU A 94 11.75 -0.69 9.24
C LEU A 94 11.93 -1.95 8.39
N CYS A 95 11.96 -1.84 7.06
CA CYS A 95 11.94 -2.98 6.15
C CYS A 95 13.31 -3.14 5.44
N SER A 96 13.79 -4.38 5.34
CA SER A 96 15.05 -4.72 4.67
C SER A 96 14.86 -5.24 3.24
N LYS A 97 13.70 -5.84 2.95
CA LYS A 97 13.31 -6.34 1.62
C LYS A 97 12.47 -5.28 0.92
N LEU A 98 13.09 -4.50 0.06
CA LEU A 98 12.47 -3.41 -0.67
C LEU A 98 12.70 -3.55 -2.18
N PRO A 99 11.71 -3.22 -3.02
CA PRO A 99 11.93 -2.96 -4.43
C PRO A 99 12.95 -1.84 -4.63
N HIS A 100 13.78 -1.97 -5.67
CA HIS A 100 14.73 -0.93 -6.05
C HIS A 100 14.02 0.39 -6.34
N ASN A 101 14.56 1.50 -5.82
CA ASN A 101 14.04 2.85 -6.02
C ASN A 101 12.57 3.04 -5.61
N LEU A 102 12.11 2.32 -4.58
CA LEU A 102 10.71 2.38 -4.10
C LEU A 102 10.23 3.82 -3.90
N GLU A 103 11.03 4.67 -3.24
CA GLU A 103 10.65 6.05 -2.95
C GLU A 103 10.41 6.83 -4.24
N GLN A 104 11.34 6.78 -5.20
CA GLN A 104 11.20 7.46 -6.48
C GLN A 104 10.02 6.91 -7.29
N LEU A 105 9.77 5.59 -7.26
CA LEU A 105 8.64 5.00 -7.96
C LEU A 105 7.29 5.48 -7.40
N VAL A 106 7.17 5.57 -6.08
CA VAL A 106 5.95 6.08 -5.43
C VAL A 106 5.76 7.57 -5.72
N LEU A 107 6.82 8.38 -5.63
CA LEU A 107 6.76 9.81 -5.94
C LEU A 107 6.36 10.06 -7.40
N ASN A 108 7.02 9.39 -8.34
CA ASN A 108 6.72 9.50 -9.77
C ASN A 108 5.26 9.13 -10.08
N LEU A 109 4.73 8.07 -9.43
CA LEU A 109 3.34 7.67 -9.61
C LEU A 109 2.37 8.76 -9.13
N ILE A 110 2.61 9.31 -7.93
CA ILE A 110 1.78 10.37 -7.33
C ILE A 110 1.84 11.65 -8.16
N GLU A 111 3.03 12.07 -8.59
CA GLU A 111 3.21 13.23 -9.45
C GLU A 111 2.47 13.06 -10.79
N THR A 112 2.59 11.88 -11.41
CA THR A 112 1.92 11.58 -12.68
C THR A 112 0.41 11.73 -12.60
N ILE A 113 -0.21 11.31 -11.50
CA ILE A 113 -1.68 11.42 -11.33
C ILE A 113 -2.15 12.77 -10.81
N SER A 114 -1.22 13.59 -10.26
CA SER A 114 -1.53 14.92 -9.73
C SER A 114 -1.48 15.99 -10.82
N LEU A 115 -0.73 15.76 -11.89
CA LEU A 115 -0.62 16.69 -13.00
C LEU A 115 -1.82 16.56 -13.94
N PRO A 116 -2.39 17.68 -14.43
CA PRO A 116 -3.36 17.62 -15.50
C PRO A 116 -2.70 16.96 -16.72
N LEU A 117 -3.36 15.96 -17.31
CA LEU A 117 -2.92 15.41 -18.58
C LEU A 117 -2.78 16.59 -19.55
N SER A 118 -1.55 16.83 -20.02
CA SER A 118 -1.34 17.78 -21.11
C SER A 118 -2.28 17.36 -22.24
N PRO A 119 -2.98 18.30 -22.90
CA PRO A 119 -3.83 17.94 -24.01
C PRO A 119 -2.95 17.26 -25.04
N THR A 120 -3.05 15.93 -25.13
CA THR A 120 -2.48 15.18 -26.23
C THR A 120 -3.07 15.80 -27.47
N CYS A 121 -2.23 16.48 -28.26
CA CYS A 121 -2.58 16.97 -29.58
C CYS A 121 -3.34 15.85 -30.29
N SER A 122 -4.61 16.11 -30.60
CA SER A 122 -5.46 15.17 -31.33
C SER A 122 -4.68 14.70 -32.56
N ARG A 123 -4.26 13.43 -32.57
CA ARG A 123 -3.93 12.80 -33.84
C ARG A 123 -5.25 12.72 -34.60
N LYS A 124 -5.31 13.50 -35.68
CA LYS A 124 -6.30 13.44 -36.74
C LYS A 124 -6.49 12.01 -37.21
#